data_AF-A0A4Z0A285-F1
#
_entry.id   AF-A0A4Z0A285-F1
#
_cell.length_a   1.000
_cell.length_b   1.000
_cell.length_c   1.000
_cell.angle_alpha   90.00
_cell.angle_beta   90.00
_cell.angle_gamma   90.00
#
_symmetry.space_group_name_H-M   'P 1'
#
loop_
_entity.id
_entity.type
_entity.pdbx_description
1 polymer ?
#
loop_
_entity_poly.entity_id
_entity_poly.type
_entity_poly.pdbx_seq_one_letter_code
_entity_poly.pdbx_strand_id
1 'polypeptide(L)'
;RPQRKARSVDALKKAQDDPLVILTVARLFWAERKIEKARQWFARAVAANPDLGDTYAWWLKFERQHGTKVHQDEVINKAVAAEPLHGQTWQAINKDDKNMGKSVKEILELVAAALH
;
A
#
# COMPACT_ATOMS: atom_id res chain seq x y z
N ARG A 1 7.58 -34.23 -19.26
CA ARG A 1 6.68 -33.17 -18.71
C ARG A 1 7.28 -32.54 -17.42
N PRO A 2 8.37 -31.74 -17.47
CA PRO A 2 9.01 -31.14 -16.28
C PRO A 2 8.66 -29.66 -16.03
N GLN A 3 8.16 -28.93 -17.04
CA GLN A 3 7.96 -27.47 -16.98
C GLN A 3 6.86 -27.00 -16.01
N ARG A 4 5.87 -27.85 -15.67
CA ARG A 4 4.79 -27.46 -14.74
C ARG A 4 5.30 -27.25 -13.32
N LYS A 5 6.21 -28.10 -12.83
CA LYS A 5 6.72 -28.03 -11.45
C LYS A 5 7.60 -26.79 -11.22
N ALA A 6 8.43 -26.41 -12.19
CA ALA A 6 9.25 -25.19 -12.11
C ALA A 6 8.39 -23.91 -12.09
N ARG A 7 7.39 -23.82 -12.98
CA ARG A 7 6.45 -22.68 -13.02
C ARG A 7 5.66 -22.51 -11.71
N SER A 8 5.28 -23.59 -11.04
CA SER A 8 4.58 -23.54 -9.76
C SER A 8 5.46 -23.02 -8.62
N VAL A 9 6.74 -23.40 -8.57
CA VAL A 9 7.67 -22.90 -7.55
C VAL A 9 7.99 -21.42 -7.78
N ASP A 10 8.17 -21.01 -9.03
CA ASP A 10 8.40 -19.60 -9.37
C ASP A 10 7.17 -18.74 -9.09
N ALA A 11 5.96 -19.25 -9.32
CA ALA A 11 4.71 -18.57 -8.96
C ALA A 11 4.56 -18.40 -7.44
N LEU A 12 4.94 -19.41 -6.65
CA LEU A 12 4.90 -19.34 -5.19
C LEU A 12 5.93 -18.36 -4.61
N LYS A 13 7.15 -18.32 -5.17
CA LYS A 13 8.16 -17.32 -4.79
C LYS A 13 7.72 -15.92 -5.17
N LYS A 14 7.18 -15.74 -6.38
CA LYS A 14 6.64 -14.43 -6.81
C LYS A 14 5.45 -13.99 -5.96
N ALA A 15 4.59 -14.92 -5.54
CA ALA A 15 3.49 -14.60 -4.64
C ALA A 15 3.96 -14.17 -3.24
N GLN A 16 5.14 -14.60 -2.78
CA GLN A 16 5.73 -14.09 -1.52
C GLN A 16 6.20 -12.64 -1.62
N ASP A 17 6.56 -12.19 -2.82
CA ASP A 17 7.00 -10.83 -3.10
C ASP A 17 5.93 -9.98 -3.81
N ASP A 18 4.73 -10.52 -3.98
CA ASP A 18 3.60 -9.78 -4.53
C ASP A 18 3.18 -8.68 -3.54
N PRO A 19 3.18 -7.40 -3.97
CA PRO A 19 2.89 -6.29 -3.07
C PRO A 19 1.49 -6.37 -2.45
N LEU A 20 0.51 -6.96 -3.13
CA LEU A 20 -0.85 -7.13 -2.60
C LEU A 20 -0.88 -8.23 -1.53
N VAL A 21 -0.09 -9.30 -1.69
CA VAL A 21 0.05 -10.34 -0.67
C VAL A 21 0.73 -9.77 0.56
N ILE A 22 1.82 -9.03 0.38
CA ILE A 22 2.54 -8.37 1.48
C ILE A 22 1.64 -7.37 2.21
N LEU A 23 0.88 -6.55 1.46
CA LEU A 23 -0.11 -5.62 2.02
C LEU A 23 -1.19 -6.35 2.83
N THR A 24 -1.68 -7.48 2.34
CA THR A 24 -2.68 -8.30 3.06
C THR A 24 -2.12 -8.81 4.38
N VAL A 25 -0.86 -9.26 4.40
CA VAL A 25 -0.17 -9.68 5.62
C VAL A 25 0.03 -8.50 6.58
N ALA A 26 0.37 -7.31 6.07
CA ALA A 26 0.46 -6.09 6.90
C ALA A 26 -0.88 -5.76 7.59
N ARG A 27 -2.00 -5.86 6.85
CA ARG A 27 -3.36 -5.67 7.40
C ARG A 27 -3.74 -6.75 8.41
N LEU A 28 -3.30 -7.99 8.22
CA LEU A 28 -3.49 -9.07 9.19
C LEU A 28 -2.74 -8.78 10.50
N PHE A 29 -1.48 -8.35 10.43
CA PHE A 29 -0.74 -7.95 11.63
C PHE A 29 -1.38 -6.76 12.36
N TRP A 30 -1.95 -5.82 11.60
CA TRP A 30 -2.70 -4.72 12.17
C TRP A 30 -3.97 -5.19 12.91
N ALA A 31 -4.74 -6.10 12.31
CA ALA A 31 -5.90 -6.71 12.95
C ALA A 31 -5.53 -7.48 14.23
N GLU A 32 -4.39 -8.18 14.23
CA GLU A 32 -3.83 -8.88 15.40
C GLU A 32 -3.15 -7.95 16.43
N ARG A 33 -3.24 -6.63 16.26
CA ARG A 33 -2.60 -5.61 17.12
C ARG A 33 -1.07 -5.72 17.22
N LYS A 34 -0.41 -6.39 16.28
CA LYS A 34 1.05 -6.49 16.21
C LYS A 34 1.63 -5.26 15.49
N ILE A 35 1.56 -4.10 16.14
CA ILE A 35 1.82 -2.77 15.55
C ILE A 35 3.19 -2.68 14.86
N GLU A 36 4.27 -3.05 15.55
CA GLU A 36 5.62 -2.94 14.95
C GLU A 36 5.81 -3.87 13.75
N LYS A 37 5.21 -5.06 13.78
CA LYS A 37 5.23 -5.96 12.61
C LYS A 37 4.41 -5.37 11.47
N ALA A 38 3.20 -4.86 11.75
CA ALA A 38 2.37 -4.23 10.73
C ALA A 38 3.12 -3.10 10.02
N ARG A 39 3.80 -2.20 10.77
CA ARG A 39 4.61 -1.12 10.21
C ARG A 39 5.72 -1.62 9.30
N GLN A 40 6.50 -2.62 9.74
CA GLN A 40 7.56 -3.21 8.92
C GLN A 40 7.01 -3.82 7.63
N TRP A 41 5.86 -4.47 7.70
CA TRP A 41 5.22 -5.10 6.54
C TRP A 41 4.59 -4.08 5.59
N PHE A 42 4.04 -2.97 6.08
CA PHE A 42 3.61 -1.85 5.23
C PHE A 42 4.80 -1.22 4.50
N ALA A 43 5.91 -0.99 5.19
CA ALA A 43 7.13 -0.50 4.57
C ALA A 43 7.65 -1.45 3.48
N ARG A 44 7.60 -2.77 3.74
CA ARG A 44 7.94 -3.79 2.73
C ARG A 44 6.98 -3.79 1.55
N ALA A 45 5.67 -3.63 1.77
CA ALA A 45 4.68 -3.61 0.70
C ALA A 45 4.91 -2.44 -0.27
N VAL A 46 5.20 -1.25 0.28
CA VAL A 46 5.56 -0.07 -0.52
C VAL A 46 6.88 -0.28 -1.26
N ALA A 47 7.90 -0.86 -0.61
CA ALA A 47 9.17 -1.14 -1.27
C ALA A 47 9.04 -2.18 -2.41
N ALA A 48 8.10 -3.12 -2.29
CA ALA A 48 7.85 -4.14 -3.32
C ALA A 48 7.20 -3.53 -4.58
N ASN A 49 6.29 -2.57 -4.41
CA ASN A 49 5.76 -1.79 -5.53
C ASN A 49 5.35 -0.37 -5.09
N PRO A 50 6.19 0.64 -5.33
CA PRO A 50 5.92 2.03 -4.95
C PRO A 50 4.87 2.72 -5.84
N ASP A 51 4.43 2.09 -6.93
CA ASP A 51 3.42 2.65 -7.83
C ASP A 51 1.98 2.33 -7.38
N LEU A 52 1.82 1.44 -6.38
CA LEU A 52 0.51 1.11 -5.81
C LEU A 52 0.12 2.10 -4.71
N GLY A 53 -0.65 3.12 -5.07
CA GLY A 53 -1.15 4.16 -4.17
C GLY A 53 -2.05 3.63 -3.04
N ASP A 54 -2.81 2.55 -3.29
CA ASP A 54 -3.63 1.90 -2.26
C ASP A 54 -2.78 1.42 -1.07
N THR A 55 -1.54 0.99 -1.31
CA THR A 55 -0.61 0.54 -0.27
C THR A 55 -0.25 1.66 0.68
N TYR A 56 0.04 2.85 0.15
CA TYR A 56 0.32 4.04 0.95
C TYR A 56 -0.92 4.49 1.73
N ALA A 57 -2.10 4.42 1.11
CA ALA A 57 -3.34 4.81 1.76
C ALA A 57 -3.68 3.91 2.95
N TRP A 58 -3.49 2.59 2.81
CA TRP A 58 -3.60 1.65 3.92
C TRP A 58 -2.58 1.91 5.03
N TRP A 59 -1.33 2.20 4.68
CA TRP A 59 -0.29 2.52 5.66
C TRP A 59 -0.60 3.84 6.39
N LEU A 60 -1.06 4.87 5.68
CA LEU A 60 -1.46 6.14 6.30
C LEU A 60 -2.62 5.94 7.28
N LYS A 61 -3.64 5.14 6.91
CA LYS A 61 -4.75 4.79 7.80
C LYS A 61 -4.26 4.06 9.06
N PHE A 62 -3.27 3.17 8.93
CA PHE A 62 -2.63 2.50 10.06
C PHE A 62 -1.87 3.49 10.98
N GLU A 63 -1.02 4.37 10.43
CA GLU A 63 -0.26 5.34 11.25
C GLU A 63 -1.17 6.41 11.88
N ARG A 64 -2.37 6.64 11.34
CA ARG A 64 -3.39 7.47 11.99
C ARG A 64 -3.95 6.84 13.26
N GLN A 65 -4.11 5.53 13.27
CA GLN A 65 -4.68 4.82 14.41
C GLN A 65 -3.62 4.47 15.47
N HIS A 66 -2.39 4.19 15.05
CA HIS A 66 -1.36 3.62 15.94
C HIS A 66 -0.01 4.33 15.89
N GLY A 67 0.17 5.27 14.96
CA GLY A 67 1.42 5.99 14.75
C GLY A 67 1.41 7.38 15.39
N THR A 68 2.54 8.08 15.19
CA THR A 68 2.66 9.50 15.52
C THR A 68 2.45 10.34 14.27
N LYS A 69 2.32 11.66 14.45
CA LYS A 69 2.26 12.60 13.32
C LYS A 69 3.50 12.50 12.42
N VAL A 70 4.67 12.26 13.00
CA VAL A 70 5.93 12.07 12.26
C VAL A 70 5.83 10.89 11.31
N HIS A 71 5.33 9.73 11.76
CA HIS A 71 5.16 8.58 10.88
C HIS A 71 4.12 8.83 9.77
N GLN A 72 3.05 9.58 10.06
CA GLN A 72 2.07 9.95 9.03
C GLN A 72 2.72 10.82 7.95
N ASP A 73 3.50 11.82 8.36
CA ASP A 73 4.22 12.70 7.46
C ASP A 73 5.27 11.92 6.65
N GLU A 74 5.95 10.93 7.23
CA GLU A 74 6.85 10.03 6.51
C GLU A 74 6.14 9.23 5.41
N VAL A 75 4.96 8.68 5.67
CA VAL A 75 4.18 7.95 4.67
C VAL A 75 3.74 8.87 3.54
N ILE A 76 3.26 10.08 3.88
CA ILE A 76 2.86 11.10 2.90
C ILE A 76 4.06 11.50 2.04
N ASN A 77 5.21 11.80 2.65
CA ASN A 77 6.42 12.18 1.93
C ASN A 77 6.90 11.07 0.99
N LYS A 78 6.83 9.80 1.44
CA LYS A 78 7.15 8.65 0.59
C LYS A 78 6.19 8.49 -0.57
N ALA A 79 4.89 8.73 -0.36
CA ALA A 79 3.90 8.68 -1.43
C ALA A 79 4.11 9.80 -2.46
N VAL A 80 4.36 11.03 -1.98
CA VAL A 80 4.66 12.18 -2.84
C VAL A 80 5.94 11.93 -3.64
N ALA A 81 6.98 11.38 -3.03
CA ALA A 81 8.23 11.06 -3.73
C ALA A 81 8.08 9.91 -4.75
N ALA A 82 7.12 9.01 -4.55
CA ALA A 82 6.89 7.87 -5.44
C ALA A 82 5.89 8.16 -6.58
N GLU A 83 5.05 9.19 -6.42
CA GLU A 83 4.00 9.58 -7.37
C GLU A 83 3.17 8.40 -7.92
N PRO A 84 2.52 7.59 -7.06
CA PRO A 84 1.83 6.38 -7.50
C PRO A 84 0.67 6.69 -8.45
N LEU A 85 0.49 5.82 -9.45
CA LEU A 85 -0.56 5.92 -10.47
C LEU A 85 -1.52 4.73 -10.45
N HIS A 86 -1.17 3.67 -9.72
CA HIS A 86 -1.92 2.41 -9.68
C HIS A 86 -2.56 2.14 -8.31
N GLY A 87 -3.49 1.20 -8.30
CA GLY A 87 -4.37 0.92 -7.17
C GLY A 87 -5.83 1.03 -7.60
N GLN A 88 -6.67 0.09 -7.15
CA GLN A 88 -8.07 0.06 -7.52
C GLN A 88 -8.79 1.31 -6.99
N THR A 89 -8.57 1.64 -5.71
CA THR A 89 -9.20 2.80 -5.08
C THR A 89 -8.49 4.09 -5.51
N TRP A 90 -7.16 4.06 -5.63
CA TRP A 90 -6.36 5.17 -6.13
C TRP A 90 -6.80 5.62 -7.51
N GLN A 91 -6.88 4.69 -8.48
CA GLN A 91 -7.28 5.04 -9.84
C GLN A 91 -8.72 5.53 -9.91
N ALA A 92 -9.63 4.97 -9.10
CA ALA A 92 -11.01 5.42 -9.05
C ALA A 92 -11.11 6.89 -8.58
N ILE A 93 -10.32 7.26 -7.58
CA ILE A 93 -10.32 8.63 -7.02
C ILE A 93 -9.53 9.59 -7.92
N ASN A 94 -8.36 9.19 -8.40
CA ASN A 94 -7.50 10.05 -9.22
C ASN A 94 -8.12 10.39 -10.58
N LYS A 95 -8.98 9.52 -11.12
CA LYS A 95 -9.67 9.72 -12.40
C LYS A 95 -11.04 10.38 -12.27
N ASP A 96 -11.51 10.67 -11.05
CA ASP A 96 -12.75 11.42 -10.86
C ASP A 96 -12.51 12.89 -11.24
N ASP A 97 -13.34 13.45 -12.13
CA ASP A 97 -13.24 14.83 -12.61
C ASP A 97 -13.21 15.84 -11.44
N LYS A 98 -13.85 15.52 -10.31
CA LYS A 98 -13.86 16.35 -9.09
C LYS A 98 -12.50 16.45 -8.40
N ASN A 99 -11.59 15.55 -8.74
CA ASN A 99 -10.25 15.46 -8.16
C ASN A 99 -9.16 15.94 -9.13
N MET A 100 -9.52 16.45 -10.31
CA MET A 100 -8.57 17.04 -11.25
C MET A 100 -7.77 18.17 -10.60
N GLY A 101 -6.45 18.14 -10.79
CA GLY A 101 -5.53 19.16 -10.26
C GLY A 101 -5.17 18.98 -8.78
N LYS A 102 -5.69 17.96 -8.09
CA LYS A 102 -5.27 17.63 -6.72
C LYS A 102 -3.86 17.04 -6.71
N SER A 103 -3.11 17.39 -5.67
CA SER A 103 -1.78 16.84 -5.40
C SER A 103 -1.85 15.37 -4.96
N VAL A 104 -0.74 14.64 -5.10
CA VAL A 104 -0.60 13.25 -4.63
C VAL A 104 -0.98 13.11 -3.15
N LYS A 105 -0.63 14.12 -2.32
CA LYS A 105 -1.01 14.16 -0.91
C LYS A 105 -2.54 14.20 -0.73
N GLU A 106 -3.22 15.07 -1.47
CA GLU A 106 -4.69 15.19 -1.39
C GLU A 106 -5.40 13.94 -1.92
N ILE A 107 -4.90 13.34 -3.00
CA ILE A 107 -5.42 12.06 -3.50
C ILE A 107 -5.22 10.97 -2.45
N LEU A 108 -4.03 10.88 -1.85
CA LEU A 108 -3.73 9.91 -0.79
C LEU A 108 -4.68 10.03 0.41
N GLU A 109 -4.98 11.25 0.84
CA GLU A 109 -5.95 11.55 1.90
C GLU A 109 -7.35 11.01 1.57
N LEU A 110 -7.82 11.25 0.34
CA LEU A 110 -9.12 10.79 -0.12
C LEU A 110 -9.17 9.26 -0.22
N VAL A 111 -8.11 8.64 -0.74
CA VAL A 111 -8.00 7.18 -0.84
C VAL A 111 -8.00 6.56 0.55
N ALA A 112 -7.22 7.10 1.49
CA ALA A 112 -7.20 6.61 2.87
C ALA A 112 -8.57 6.71 3.56
N ALA A 113 -9.36 7.73 3.24
CA ALA A 113 -10.72 7.90 3.74
C ALA A 113 -11.74 6.95 3.08
N ALA A 114 -11.56 6.62 1.79
CA ALA A 114 -12.43 5.73 1.03
C ALA A 114 -12.18 4.23 1.30
N LEU A 115 -11.03 3.87 1.85
CA LEU A 115 -10.73 2.50 2.25
C LEU A 115 -11.51 2.13 3.52
N HIS A 116 -12.16 0.97 3.53
CA HIS A 116 -12.95 0.45 4.66
C HIS A 116 -12.27 -0.77 5.27
#